data_AF-G2FK96-F1
#
_entry.id   AF-G2FK96-F1
#
_cell.length_a   1.000
_cell.length_b   1.000
_cell.length_c   1.000
_cell.angle_alpha   90.00
_cell.angle_beta   90.00
_cell.angle_gamma   90.00
#
_symmetry.space_group_name_H-M   'P 1'
#
loop_
_entity.id
_entity.type
_entity.pdbx_description
1 polymer ?
#
loop_
_entity_poly.entity_id
_entity_poly.type
_entity_poly.pdbx_seq_one_letter_code
_entity_poly.pdbx_strand_id
1 'polypeptide(L)'
;MAIGAQRSDILIQFLVKSATIAALGGGIGSLLGIGIGAVISWILKMPIVISFGTILFAFCFSSGIGIIFGLYPANRAAKLDPIDALRYE
;
A
#
# COMPACT_ATOMS: atom_id res chain seq x y z
N MET A 1 4.29 6.96 -24.06
CA MET A 1 5.65 6.96 -24.64
C MET A 1 5.71 7.82 -25.91
N ALA A 2 5.03 8.98 -25.90
CA ALA A 2 4.93 9.90 -27.05
C ALA A 2 5.84 11.14 -26.92
N ILE A 3 6.54 11.31 -25.79
CA ILE A 3 7.40 12.48 -25.49
C ILE A 3 8.84 12.03 -25.11
N GLY A 4 9.25 10.79 -25.44
CA GLY A 4 10.61 10.30 -25.15
C GLY A 4 10.88 9.76 -23.74
N ALA A 5 9.85 9.66 -22.88
CA ALA A 5 9.98 9.00 -21.58
C ALA A 5 10.32 7.50 -21.74
N GLN A 6 11.41 7.05 -21.13
CA GLN A 6 11.79 5.64 -21.14
C GLN A 6 10.83 4.81 -20.28
N ARG A 7 10.71 3.51 -20.58
CA ARG A 7 9.94 2.55 -19.76
C ARG A 7 10.30 2.64 -18.26
N SER A 8 11.57 2.95 -17.97
CA SER A 8 12.08 3.13 -16.61
C SER A 8 11.43 4.31 -15.88
N ASP A 9 11.14 5.41 -16.57
CA ASP A 9 10.55 6.61 -15.95
C ASP A 9 9.12 6.34 -15.49
N ILE A 10 8.36 5.62 -16.30
CA ILE A 10 6.98 5.22 -15.98
C ILE A 10 6.97 4.25 -14.79
N LEU A 11 7.89 3.29 -14.79
CA LEU A 11 8.10 2.34 -13.69
C LEU A 11 8.40 3.05 -12.38
N ILE A 12 9.36 3.98 -12.38
CA ILE A 12 9.75 4.74 -11.18
C ILE A 12 8.60 5.63 -10.71
N GLN A 13 7.91 6.32 -11.63
CA GLN A 13 6.76 7.16 -11.27
C GLN A 13 5.64 6.34 -10.62
N PHE A 14 5.31 5.18 -11.17
CA PHE A 14 4.30 4.29 -10.58
C PHE A 14 4.77 3.74 -9.23
N LEU A 15 6.03 3.34 -9.12
CA LEU A 15 6.60 2.82 -7.89
C LEU A 15 6.54 3.87 -6.76
N VAL A 16 6.94 5.12 -7.05
CA VAL A 16 6.88 6.24 -6.09
C VAL A 16 5.42 6.54 -5.71
N LYS A 17 4.49 6.53 -6.67
CA LYS A 17 3.08 6.79 -6.42
C LYS A 17 2.44 5.70 -5.54
N SER A 18 2.72 4.43 -5.85
CA SER A 18 2.29 3.28 -5.05
C SER A 18 2.92 3.29 -3.66
N ALA A 19 4.22 3.62 -3.53
CA ALA A 19 4.91 3.74 -2.26
C ALA A 19 4.32 4.86 -1.38
N THR A 20 4.01 6.01 -1.99
CA THR A 20 3.35 7.13 -1.29
C THR A 20 1.96 6.73 -0.78
N ILE A 21 1.15 6.06 -1.60
CA ILE A 21 -0.18 5.59 -1.20
C ILE A 21 -0.07 4.53 -0.09
N ALA A 22 0.88 3.60 -0.19
CA ALA A 22 1.13 2.59 0.84
C ALA A 22 1.58 3.21 2.17
N ALA A 23 2.47 4.20 2.13
CA ALA A 23 2.93 4.92 3.32
C ALA A 23 1.79 5.69 4.00
N LEU A 24 0.95 6.39 3.22
CA LEU A 24 -0.22 7.09 3.74
C LEU A 24 -1.25 6.13 4.32
N GLY A 25 -1.56 5.03 3.61
CA GLY A 25 -2.48 4.00 4.08
C GLY A 25 -1.98 3.30 5.36
N GLY A 26 -0.68 2.99 5.43
CA GLY A 26 -0.06 2.39 6.61
C GLY A 26 -0.06 3.34 7.82
N GLY A 27 0.24 4.62 7.61
CA GLY A 27 0.18 5.64 8.67
C GLY A 27 -1.23 5.85 9.21
N ILE A 28 -2.21 6.03 8.33
CA ILE A 28 -3.62 6.19 8.72
C ILE A 28 -4.15 4.92 9.39
N GLY A 29 -3.84 3.75 8.85
CA GLY A 29 -4.24 2.45 9.41
C GLY A 29 -3.66 2.22 10.80
N SER A 30 -2.40 2.59 11.02
CA SER A 30 -1.74 2.50 12.33
C SER A 30 -2.38 3.42 13.36
N LEU A 31 -2.65 4.68 12.99
CA LEU A 31 -3.36 5.65 13.85
C LEU A 31 -4.76 5.16 14.23
N LEU A 32 -5.52 4.66 13.26
CA LEU A 32 -6.86 4.10 13.50
C LEU A 32 -6.80 2.84 14.37
N GLY A 33 -5.83 1.94 14.14
CA GLY A 33 -5.68 0.73 14.94
C GLY A 33 -5.39 1.02 16.42
N ILE A 34 -4.50 1.98 16.70
CA ILE A 34 -4.20 2.43 18.06
C ILE A 34 -5.44 3.11 18.68
N GLY A 35 -6.11 3.99 17.93
CA GLY A 35 -7.29 4.71 18.40
C GLY A 35 -8.45 3.78 18.74
N ILE A 36 -8.76 2.83 17.84
CA ILE A 36 -9.81 1.82 18.06
C ILE A 36 -9.43 0.93 19.25
N GLY A 37 -8.16 0.49 19.36
CA GLY A 37 -7.69 -0.26 20.50
C GLY A 37 -7.88 0.49 21.83
N ALA A 38 -7.55 1.78 21.88
CA ALA A 38 -7.73 2.61 23.06
C ALA A 38 -9.21 2.76 23.45
N VAL A 39 -10.10 3.00 22.48
CA VAL A 39 -11.55 3.12 22.70
C VAL A 39 -12.15 1.81 23.21
N ILE A 40 -11.78 0.69 22.60
CA ILE A 40 -12.23 -0.66 23.03
C ILE A 40 -11.75 -0.94 24.45
N SER A 41 -10.50 -0.61 24.79
CA SER A 41 -9.94 -0.81 26.13
C SER A 41 -10.69 0.02 27.18
N TRP A 42 -11.12 1.24 26.81
CA TRP A 42 -11.88 2.12 27.68
C TRP A 42 -13.31 1.61 27.92
N ILE A 43 -13.98 1.12 26.87
CA ILE A 43 -15.35 0.59 26.95
C ILE A 43 -15.41 -0.72 27.75
N LEU A 44 -14.51 -1.66 27.48
CA LEU A 44 -14.53 -2.99 28.09
C LEU A 44 -13.92 -3.01 29.50
N LYS A 45 -13.19 -1.97 29.92
CA LYS A 45 -12.41 -1.92 31.19
C LYS A 45 -11.50 -3.13 31.42
N MET A 46 -11.24 -3.91 30.37
CA MET A 46 -10.35 -5.05 30.38
C MET A 46 -9.02 -4.64 29.75
N PRO A 47 -7.88 -5.06 30.33
CA PRO A 47 -6.60 -4.85 29.68
C PRO A 47 -6.61 -5.60 28.35
N ILE A 48 -6.59 -4.87 27.23
CA ILE A 48 -6.34 -5.47 25.93
C ILE A 48 -4.90 -5.96 25.97
N VAL A 49 -4.73 -7.28 26.09
CA VAL A 49 -3.41 -7.91 26.03
C VAL A 49 -3.01 -7.95 24.56
N ILE A 50 -2.37 -6.88 24.09
CA ILE A 50 -1.75 -6.83 22.77
C ILE A 50 -0.52 -7.74 22.83
N SER A 51 -0.68 -9.01 22.45
CA SER A 51 0.41 -9.96 22.38
C SER A 51 1.36 -9.58 21.25
N PHE A 52 2.67 -9.82 21.46
CA PHE A 52 3.69 -9.63 20.43
C PHE A 52 3.34 -10.38 19.12
N GLY A 53 2.69 -11.55 19.23
CA GLY A 53 2.22 -12.30 18.08
C GLY A 53 1.15 -11.58 17.26
N THR A 54 0.23 -10.86 17.93
CA THR A 54 -0.82 -10.08 17.25
C THR A 54 -0.24 -8.87 16.52
N ILE A 55 0.76 -8.21 17.12
CA ILE A 55 1.49 -7.10 16.48
C ILE A 55 2.23 -7.60 15.24
N LEU A 56 2.95 -8.72 15.37
CA LEU A 56 3.71 -9.30 14.28
C LEU A 56 2.79 -9.74 13.13
N PHE A 57 1.63 -10.34 13.46
CA PHE A 57 0.65 -10.74 12.47
C PHE A 57 0.02 -9.53 11.76
N ALA A 58 -0.36 -8.49 12.52
CA ALA A 58 -0.91 -7.26 11.95
C ALA A 58 0.11 -6.55 11.04
N PHE A 59 1.38 -6.52 11.44
CA PHE A 59 2.47 -5.95 10.64
C PHE A 59 2.71 -6.75 9.34
N CYS A 60 2.83 -8.08 9.43
CA CYS A 60 3.00 -8.94 8.26
C CYS A 60 1.81 -8.86 7.30
N PHE A 61 0.58 -8.82 7.84
CA PHE A 61 -0.62 -8.71 7.03
C PHE A 61 -0.70 -7.35 6.32
N SER A 62 -0.46 -6.25 7.04
CA SER A 62 -0.44 -4.90 6.45
C SER A 62 0.66 -4.73 5.40
N SER A 63 1.88 -5.20 5.69
CA SER A 63 3.00 -5.15 4.75
C SER A 63 2.74 -6.03 3.52
N GLY A 64 2.21 -7.25 3.71
CA GLY A 64 1.85 -8.16 2.62
C GLY A 64 0.80 -7.57 1.67
N ILE A 65 -0.27 -6.97 2.21
CA ILE A 65 -1.27 -6.27 1.40
C ILE A 65 -0.64 -5.10 0.63
N GLY A 66 0.18 -4.27 1.29
CA GLY A 66 0.84 -3.14 0.65
C GLY A 66 1.77 -3.55 -0.50
N ILE A 67 2.55 -4.63 -0.31
CA ILE A 67 3.47 -5.15 -1.32
C ILE A 67 2.69 -5.77 -2.49
N ILE A 68 1.68 -6.60 -2.24
CA ILE A 68 0.89 -7.27 -3.29
C ILE A 68 0.17 -6.24 -4.16
N PHE A 69 -0.53 -5.29 -3.52
CA PHE A 69 -1.28 -4.25 -4.23
C PHE A 69 -0.38 -3.15 -4.84
N GLY A 70 0.88 -3.01 -4.42
CA GLY A 70 1.83 -2.10 -5.05
C GLY A 70 2.57 -2.73 -6.24
N LEU A 71 3.00 -3.99 -6.10
CA LEU A 71 3.83 -4.68 -7.07
C LEU A 71 3.02 -5.19 -8.28
N TYR A 72 1.81 -5.69 -8.06
CA TYR A 72 0.94 -6.20 -9.12
C TYR A 72 0.56 -5.14 -10.18
N PRO A 73 0.05 -3.95 -9.81
CA PRO A 73 -0.27 -2.91 -10.81
C PRO A 73 0.99 -2.30 -11.43
N ALA A 74 2.10 -2.17 -10.69
CA ALA A 74 3.36 -1.67 -11.23
C ALA A 74 3.90 -2.58 -12.34
N ASN A 75 3.89 -3.90 -12.13
CA ASN A 75 4.32 -4.87 -13.13
C ASN A 75 3.39 -4.89 -14.35
N ARG A 76 2.08 -4.68 -14.16
CA ARG A 76 1.10 -4.60 -15.25
C ARG A 76 1.26 -3.31 -16.07
N ALA A 77 1.49 -2.17 -15.42
CA ALA A 77 1.74 -0.88 -16.10
C ALA A 77 3.06 -0.88 -16.89
N ALA A 78 4.10 -1.53 -16.38
CA ALA A 78 5.40 -1.64 -17.05
C ALA A 78 5.38 -2.51 -18.32
N LYS A 79 4.42 -3.44 -18.39
CA LYS A 79 4.22 -4.36 -19.53
C LYS A 79 3.20 -3.86 -20.55
N LEU A 80 2.52 -2.73 -20.31
CA LEU A 80 1.65 -2.15 -21.34
C LEU A 80 2.51 -1.62 -22.48
N ASP A 81 2.34 -2.21 -23.67
CA ASP A 81 3.02 -1.73 -24.86
C ASP A 81 2.46 -0.35 -25.25
N PRO A 82 3.33 0.63 -25.52
CA PRO A 82 2.94 2.02 -25.76
C PRO A 82 2.18 2.23 -27.07
N ILE A 83 2.12 1.21 -27.93
CA ILE A 83 1.43 1.23 -29.21
C ILE A 83 -0.09 1.07 -28.99
N ASP A 84 -0.53 0.33 -27.98
CA ASP A 84 -1.98 0.18 -27.67
C ASP A 84 -2.55 1.38 -26.91
N ALA A 85 -1.72 2.09 -26.14
CA ALA A 85 -2.16 3.29 -25.40
C ALA A 85 -2.42 4.51 -26.32
N LEU A 86 -1.90 4.50 -27.55
CA LEU A 86 -2.12 5.55 -28.55
C LEU A 86 -3.23 5.20 -29.56
N ARG A 87 -3.69 3.95 -29.55
CA ARG A 87 -4.71 3.42 -30.48
C ARG A 87 -6.12 3.39 -29.86
N TYR A 88 -6.23 3.88 -28.63
CA TYR A 88 -7.46 4.07 -27.86
C TYR A 88 -7.79 5.56 -27.70
N GLU A 89 -7.29 6.41 -28.60
CA GLU A 89 -8.10 7.52 -29.13
C GLU A 89 -9.00 7.00 -30.26
#